data_AF-A0AAE3YMW6-F1
#
_entry.id   AF-A0AAE3YMW6-F1
#
_cell.length_a   1.000
_cell.length_b   1.000
_cell.length_c   1.000
_cell.angle_alpha   90.00
_cell.angle_beta   90.00
_cell.angle_gamma   90.00
#
_symmetry.space_group_name_H-M   'P 1'
#
loop_
_entity.id
_entity.type
_entity.pdbx_description
1 polymer ?
#
loop_
_entity_poly.entity_id
_entity_poly.type
_entity_poly.pdbx_seq_one_letter_code
_entity_poly.pdbx_strand_id
1 'polypeptide(L)'
;MSAAAVLVWLGMVIAISFIEAPLKFRAPGVTLPIGLGIGRLVFRALNIAEGLLAALALAGTLLAGIGGAALSALGLAVIVLVVQVAAVRPALSRRSDRVLAGETGPRSHAHLIYVALEVLKVAALATAGVLLLKP
;
A
#
# COMPACT_ATOMS: atom_id res chain seq x y z
N MET A 1 15.93 -0.48 14.33
CA MET A 1 14.86 0.46 13.89
C MET A 1 14.31 0.14 12.51
N SER A 2 15.15 -0.13 11.50
CA SER A 2 14.71 -0.44 10.13
C SER A 2 13.80 -1.68 10.05
N ALA A 3 14.17 -2.80 10.66
CA ALA A 3 13.35 -4.02 10.69
C ALA A 3 11.95 -3.76 11.29
N ALA A 4 11.88 -3.05 12.42
CA ALA A 4 10.61 -2.70 13.05
C ALA A 4 9.73 -1.82 12.13
N ALA A 5 10.31 -0.80 11.48
CA ALA A 5 9.58 0.04 10.53
C ALA A 5 9.04 -0.77 9.35
N VAL A 6 9.83 -1.69 8.78
CA VAL A 6 9.41 -2.57 7.69
C VAL A 6 8.28 -3.51 8.11
N LEU A 7 8.36 -4.12 9.30
CA LEU A 7 7.34 -5.04 9.78
C LEU A 7 6.03 -4.32 10.15
N VAL A 8 6.12 -3.12 10.73
CA VAL A 8 4.93 -2.27 10.96
C VAL A 8 4.29 -1.88 9.64
N TRP A 9 5.09 -1.50 8.65
CA TRP A 9 4.61 -1.17 7.31
C TRP A 9 3.89 -2.37 6.66
N LEU A 10 4.52 -3.55 6.70
CA LEU A 10 3.93 -4.79 6.22
C LEU A 10 2.59 -5.10 6.91
N GLY A 11 2.55 -5.00 8.24
CA GLY A 11 1.33 -5.23 9.03
C GLY A 11 0.20 -4.27 8.66
N MET A 12 0.51 -2.98 8.48
CA MET A 12 -0.45 -1.97 8.05
C MET A 12 -1.01 -2.25 6.65
N VAL A 13 -0.15 -2.63 5.71
CA VAL A 13 -0.56 -2.99 4.34
C VAL A 13 -1.50 -4.20 4.37
N ILE A 14 -1.16 -5.26 5.10
CA ILE A 14 -2.03 -6.44 5.24
C ILE A 14 -3.38 -6.06 5.87
N ALA A 15 -3.36 -5.34 6.99
CA ALA A 15 -4.56 -4.96 7.71
C ALA A 15 -5.49 -4.06 6.90
N ILE A 16 -4.95 -3.07 6.18
CA ILE A 16 -5.78 -2.10 5.47
C ILE A 16 -6.09 -2.54 4.04
N SER A 17 -5.09 -2.88 3.23
CA SER A 17 -5.29 -3.18 1.81
C SER A 17 -6.04 -4.50 1.58
N PHE A 18 -5.82 -5.51 2.43
CA PHE A 18 -6.36 -6.86 2.22
C PHE A 18 -7.52 -7.22 3.14
N ILE A 19 -7.57 -6.65 4.36
CA ILE A 19 -8.63 -6.98 5.34
C ILE A 19 -9.70 -5.88 5.38
N GLU A 20 -9.34 -4.64 5.72
CA GLU A 20 -10.30 -3.53 5.85
C GLU A 20 -11.00 -3.21 4.53
N ALA A 21 -10.23 -3.04 3.46
CA ALA A 21 -10.74 -2.57 2.18
C ALA A 21 -11.88 -3.42 1.59
N PRO A 22 -11.81 -4.77 1.60
CA PRO A 22 -12.95 -5.60 1.19
C PRO A 22 -14.03 -5.71 2.27
N LEU A 23 -13.67 -5.76 3.55
CA LEU A 23 -14.62 -6.03 4.62
C LEU A 23 -15.61 -4.87 4.84
N LYS A 24 -15.17 -3.61 4.64
CA LYS A 24 -16.04 -2.44 4.84
C LYS A 24 -17.29 -2.43 3.96
N PHE A 25 -17.23 -3.04 2.77
CA PHE A 25 -18.39 -3.14 1.87
C PHE A 25 -19.38 -4.25 2.28
N ARG A 26 -19.02 -5.08 3.27
CA ARG A 26 -19.88 -6.14 3.81
C ARG A 26 -20.65 -5.70 5.06
N ALA A 27 -20.33 -4.52 5.60
CA ALA A 27 -20.99 -4.02 6.80
C ALA A 27 -22.45 -3.60 6.49
N PRO A 28 -23.43 -3.96 7.36
CA PRO A 28 -24.82 -3.56 7.18
C PRO A 28 -24.98 -2.03 7.08
N GLY A 29 -25.78 -1.57 6.13
CA GLY A 29 -26.04 -0.14 5.93
C GLY A 29 -24.96 0.63 5.16
N VAL A 30 -23.85 -0.01 4.76
CA VAL A 30 -22.84 0.64 3.92
C VAL A 30 -23.29 0.67 2.45
N THR A 31 -23.44 1.87 1.91
CA THR A 31 -23.68 2.08 0.48
C THR A 31 -22.37 2.21 -0.28
N LEU A 32 -22.40 1.98 -1.60
CA LEU A 32 -21.22 2.13 -2.45
C LEU A 32 -20.57 3.54 -2.34
N PRO A 33 -21.31 4.66 -2.36
CA PRO A 33 -20.72 5.97 -2.17
C PRO A 33 -20.01 6.14 -0.82
N ILE A 34 -20.62 5.63 0.27
CA ILE A 34 -20.03 5.68 1.60
C ILE A 34 -18.73 4.86 1.63
N GLY A 35 -18.75 3.62 1.13
CA GLY A 35 -17.57 2.77 1.10
C GLY A 35 -16.42 3.32 0.25
N LEU A 36 -16.72 3.96 -0.89
CA LEU A 36 -15.73 4.66 -1.71
C LEU A 36 -15.16 5.90 -1.00
N GLY A 37 -16.01 6.68 -0.31
CA GLY A 37 -15.60 7.83 0.48
C GLY A 37 -14.65 7.47 1.63
N ILE A 38 -15.02 6.45 2.42
CA ILE A 38 -14.16 5.88 3.48
C ILE A 38 -12.84 5.41 2.89
N GLY A 39 -12.91 4.67 1.77
CA GLY A 39 -11.73 4.21 1.04
C GLY A 39 -10.73 5.34 0.75
N ARG A 40 -11.18 6.47 0.18
CA ARG A 40 -10.28 7.60 -0.14
C ARG A 40 -9.54 8.13 1.10
N LEU A 41 -10.25 8.28 2.22
CA LEU A 41 -9.67 8.81 3.45
C LEU A 41 -8.66 7.84 4.05
N VAL A 42 -9.05 6.58 4.24
CA VAL A 42 -8.21 5.53 4.84
C VAL A 42 -6.96 5.31 4.00
N PHE A 43 -7.11 5.17 2.68
CA PHE A 43 -5.99 4.95 1.80
C PHE A 43 -5.07 6.18 1.72
N ARG A 44 -5.59 7.42 1.81
CA ARG A 44 -4.72 8.61 1.90
C ARG A 44 -3.88 8.58 3.18
N ALA A 45 -4.49 8.29 4.32
CA ALA A 45 -3.79 8.16 5.60
C ALA A 45 -2.75 7.03 5.57
N LEU A 46 -3.11 5.88 5.01
CA LEU A 46 -2.21 4.74 4.81
C LEU A 46 -0.95 5.19 4.05
N ASN A 47 -1.09 5.79 2.86
CA ASN A 47 0.07 6.22 2.06
C ASN A 47 1.02 7.17 2.81
N ILE A 48 0.47 8.09 3.61
CA ILE A 48 1.30 9.01 4.40
C ILE A 48 2.12 8.22 5.40
N ALA A 49 1.49 7.30 6.13
CA ALA A 49 2.18 6.41 7.06
C ALA A 49 3.19 5.50 6.34
N GLU A 50 2.86 4.94 5.18
CA GLU A 50 3.78 4.16 4.34
C GLU A 50 5.01 4.99 3.94
N GLY A 51 4.81 6.25 3.53
CA GLY A 51 5.93 7.15 3.19
C GLY A 51 6.84 7.46 4.38
N LEU A 52 6.27 7.69 5.57
CA LEU A 52 7.04 7.89 6.79
C LEU A 52 7.81 6.63 7.19
N LEU A 53 7.17 5.46 7.14
CA LEU A 53 7.81 4.18 7.45
C LEU A 53 8.89 3.83 6.42
N ALA A 54 8.67 4.13 5.14
CA ALA A 54 9.66 3.99 4.09
C ALA A 54 10.90 4.85 4.37
N ALA A 55 10.71 6.12 4.72
CA ALA A 55 11.81 7.03 5.05
C ALA A 55 12.60 6.53 6.28
N LEU A 56 11.90 6.13 7.35
CA LEU A 56 12.53 5.58 8.56
C LEU A 56 13.28 4.27 8.28
N ALA A 57 12.69 3.37 7.49
CA ALA A 57 13.31 2.11 7.11
C ALA A 57 14.57 2.33 6.27
N LEU A 58 14.49 3.21 5.26
CA LEU A 58 15.64 3.55 4.40
C LEU A 58 16.75 4.22 5.20
N ALA A 59 16.42 5.26 5.98
CA ALA A 59 17.40 5.95 6.81
C ALA A 59 18.08 4.98 7.79
N GLY A 60 17.29 4.16 8.51
CA GLY A 60 17.85 3.17 9.44
C GLY A 60 18.72 2.12 8.76
N THR A 61 18.37 1.69 7.55
CA THR A 61 19.15 0.70 6.77
C THR A 61 20.47 1.31 6.28
N LEU A 62 20.42 2.52 5.71
CA LEU A 62 21.60 3.22 5.20
C LEU A 62 22.56 3.64 6.33
N LEU A 63 22.05 4.16 7.44
CA LEU A 63 22.86 4.56 8.59
C LEU A 63 23.54 3.36 9.28
N ALA A 64 22.92 2.18 9.21
CA ALA A 64 23.50 0.93 9.71
C ALA A 64 24.52 0.31 8.72
N GLY A 65 24.75 0.91 7.55
CA GLY A 65 25.63 0.37 6.52
C GLY A 65 25.12 -0.93 5.89
N ILE A 66 23.84 -1.27 6.04
CA ILE A 66 23.25 -2.52 5.55
C ILE A 66 22.95 -2.35 4.05
N GLY A 67 23.70 -3.08 3.23
CA GLY A 67 23.56 -3.08 1.77
C GLY A 67 22.97 -4.37 1.19
N GLY A 68 23.16 -4.55 -0.12
CA GLY A 68 22.83 -5.79 -0.82
C GLY A 68 21.33 -6.09 -0.86
N ALA A 69 20.99 -7.37 -0.68
CA ALA A 69 19.64 -7.88 -0.89
C ALA A 69 18.57 -7.20 -0.01
N ALA A 70 18.91 -6.82 1.23
CA ALA A 70 17.98 -6.15 2.13
C ALA A 70 17.59 -4.76 1.61
N LEU A 71 18.59 -3.97 1.17
CA LEU A 71 18.39 -2.65 0.59
C LEU A 71 17.68 -2.74 -0.76
N SER A 72 17.98 -3.73 -1.59
CA SER A 72 17.29 -3.96 -2.86
C SER A 72 15.81 -4.31 -2.66
N ALA A 73 15.48 -5.19 -1.71
CA ALA A 73 14.10 -5.56 -1.39
C ALA A 73 13.31 -4.36 -0.84
N LEU A 74 13.92 -3.58 0.07
CA LEU A 74 13.31 -2.35 0.58
C LEU A 74 13.12 -1.30 -0.52
N GLY A 75 14.13 -1.11 -1.38
CA GLY A 75 14.06 -0.21 -2.52
C GLY A 75 12.93 -0.58 -3.49
N LEU A 76 12.74 -1.87 -3.76
CA LEU A 76 11.60 -2.35 -4.55
C LEU A 76 10.26 -1.99 -3.92
N ALA A 77 10.08 -2.22 -2.61
CA ALA A 77 8.85 -1.84 -1.91
C ALA A 77 8.56 -0.33 -2.02
N VAL A 78 9.60 0.51 -1.92
CA VAL A 78 9.50 1.97 -2.08
C VAL A 78 9.15 2.37 -3.50
N ILE A 79 9.78 1.77 -4.51
CA ILE A 79 9.45 2.03 -5.93
C ILE A 79 7.99 1.65 -6.21
N VAL A 80 7.55 0.50 -5.71
CA VAL A 80 6.15 0.07 -5.86
C VAL A 80 5.20 1.09 -5.20
N LEU A 81 5.50 1.54 -3.98
CA LEU A 81 4.71 2.60 -3.33
C LEU A 81 4.64 3.86 -4.20
N VAL A 82 5.77 4.35 -4.71
CA VAL A 82 5.80 5.54 -5.57
C VAL A 82 4.93 5.36 -6.82
N VAL A 83 5.03 4.21 -7.50
CA VAL A 83 4.19 3.90 -8.67
C VAL A 83 2.70 3.86 -8.31
N GLN A 84 2.36 3.24 -7.17
CA GLN A 84 0.98 3.19 -6.70
C GLN A 84 0.42 4.59 -6.42
N VAL A 85 1.20 5.46 -5.78
CA VAL A 85 0.79 6.83 -5.43
C VAL A 85 0.71 7.73 -6.65
N ALA A 86 1.72 7.70 -7.52
CA ALA A 86 1.86 8.64 -8.62
C ALA A 86 1.03 8.25 -9.85
N ALA A 87 0.83 6.97 -10.13
CA ALA A 87 0.19 6.50 -11.36
C ALA A 87 -1.15 5.80 -11.11
N VAL A 88 -1.18 4.79 -10.23
CA VAL A 88 -2.36 3.92 -10.10
C VAL A 88 -3.50 4.61 -9.34
N ARG A 89 -3.18 5.33 -8.26
CA ARG A 89 -4.18 6.03 -7.45
C ARG A 89 -4.94 7.12 -8.19
N PRO A 90 -4.31 8.01 -8.97
CA PRO A 90 -5.05 8.97 -9.78
C PRO A 90 -6.05 8.30 -10.71
N ALA A 91 -5.68 7.17 -11.33
CA ALA A 91 -6.58 6.40 -12.19
C ALA A 91 -7.76 5.81 -11.40
N LEU A 92 -7.52 5.26 -10.20
CA LEU A 92 -8.57 4.74 -9.32
C LEU A 92 -9.51 5.84 -8.81
N SER A 93 -8.99 7.01 -8.46
CA SER A 93 -9.78 8.17 -8.03
C SER A 93 -10.70 8.64 -9.15
N ARG A 94 -10.17 8.84 -10.36
CA ARG A 94 -10.98 9.22 -11.54
C ARG A 94 -12.09 8.21 -11.82
N ARG A 95 -11.80 6.90 -11.70
CA ARG A 95 -12.84 5.88 -11.86
C ARG A 95 -13.88 5.96 -10.75
N SER A 96 -13.45 6.16 -9.52
CA SER A 96 -14.35 6.31 -8.37
C SER A 96 -15.25 7.53 -8.51
N ASP A 97 -14.73 8.67 -9.03
CA ASP A 97 -15.52 9.88 -9.30
C ASP A 97 -16.60 9.63 -10.35
N ARG A 98 -16.27 8.92 -11.43
CA ARG A 98 -17.24 8.53 -12.46
C ARG A 98 -18.36 7.63 -11.93
N VAL A 99 -18.00 6.64 -11.10
CA VAL A 99 -18.99 5.76 -10.45
C VAL A 99 -19.91 6.56 -9.52
N LEU A 100 -19.36 7.53 -8.79
CA LEU A 100 -20.17 8.44 -7.96
C LEU A 100 -21.06 9.37 -8.78
N ALA A 101 -20.66 9.72 -10.00
CA ALA A 101 -21.45 10.50 -10.96
C ALA A 101 -22.53 9.67 -11.68
N GLY A 102 -22.69 8.38 -11.35
CA GLY A 102 -23.72 7.51 -11.91
C GLY A 102 -23.27 6.70 -13.14
N GLU A 103 -22.00 6.75 -13.54
CA GLU A 103 -21.51 5.89 -14.62
C GLU A 103 -21.53 4.41 -14.20
N THR A 104 -22.31 3.61 -14.90
CA THR A 104 -22.25 2.15 -14.87
C THR A 104 -21.33 1.65 -15.99
N GLY A 105 -20.30 0.89 -15.64
CA GLY A 105 -19.42 0.29 -16.63
C GLY A 105 -18.52 -0.80 -16.03
N PRO A 106 -17.79 -1.56 -16.86
CA PRO A 106 -16.94 -2.65 -16.39
C PRO A 106 -15.93 -2.19 -15.33
N ARG A 107 -15.49 -3.13 -14.47
CA ARG A 107 -14.46 -2.85 -13.46
C ARG A 107 -13.18 -2.40 -14.15
N SER A 108 -12.55 -1.35 -13.63
CA SER A 108 -11.30 -0.85 -14.19
C SER A 108 -10.16 -1.84 -13.98
N HIS A 109 -9.36 -2.07 -15.01
CA HIS A 109 -8.12 -2.85 -14.94
C HIS A 109 -7.13 -2.24 -13.93
N ALA A 110 -7.22 -0.94 -13.64
CA ALA A 110 -6.40 -0.26 -12.64
C ALA A 110 -6.53 -0.88 -11.23
N HIS A 111 -7.69 -1.46 -10.90
CA HIS A 111 -7.86 -2.14 -9.62
C HIS A 111 -7.07 -3.45 -9.54
N LEU A 112 -7.05 -4.22 -10.64
CA LEU A 112 -6.24 -5.45 -10.71
C LEU A 112 -4.74 -5.13 -10.66
N ILE A 113 -4.32 -4.07 -11.36
CA ILE A 113 -2.94 -3.57 -11.30
C ILE A 113 -2.59 -3.16 -9.86
N TYR A 114 -3.49 -2.45 -9.17
CA TYR A 114 -3.29 -2.07 -7.78
C TYR A 114 -3.08 -3.29 -6.88
N VAL A 115 -3.94 -4.32 -7.00
CA VAL A 115 -3.83 -5.56 -6.22
C VAL A 115 -2.52 -6.29 -6.51
N ALA A 116 -2.12 -6.40 -7.77
CA ALA A 116 -0.85 -7.02 -8.14
C ALA A 116 0.36 -6.28 -7.51
N LEU A 117 0.33 -4.95 -7.52
CA LEU A 117 1.36 -4.14 -6.87
C LEU A 117 1.34 -4.28 -5.34
N GLU A 118 0.17 -4.37 -4.70
CA GLU A 118 0.08 -4.64 -3.27
C GLU A 118 0.72 -5.99 -2.91
N VAL A 119 0.46 -7.05 -3.68
CA VAL A 119 1.08 -8.37 -3.46
C VAL A 119 2.59 -8.30 -3.63
N LEU A 120 3.08 -7.60 -4.67
CA LEU A 120 4.50 -7.39 -4.90
C LEU A 120 5.16 -6.64 -3.74
N LYS A 121 4.52 -5.57 -3.26
CA LYS A 121 4.99 -4.76 -2.11
C LYS A 121 5.05 -5.60 -0.84
N VAL A 122 4.02 -6.41 -0.57
CA VAL A 122 4.00 -7.35 0.56
C VAL A 122 5.16 -8.34 0.49
N ALA A 123 5.40 -8.95 -0.67
CA ALA A 123 6.51 -9.88 -0.85
C ALA A 123 7.87 -9.19 -0.65
N ALA A 124 8.03 -7.98 -1.17
CA ALA A 124 9.25 -7.19 -1.00
C ALA A 124 9.50 -6.79 0.46
N LEU A 125 8.46 -6.32 1.17
CA LEU A 125 8.54 -5.96 2.60
C LEU A 125 8.81 -7.18 3.48
N ALA A 126 8.17 -8.33 3.21
CA ALA A 126 8.44 -9.57 3.93
C ALA A 126 9.89 -10.02 3.74
N THR A 127 10.40 -9.97 2.51
CA THR A 127 11.79 -10.30 2.18
C THR A 127 12.76 -9.35 2.89
N ALA A 128 12.52 -8.04 2.81
CA ALA A 128 13.34 -7.04 3.50
C ALA A 128 13.33 -7.26 5.02
N GLY A 129 12.16 -7.52 5.61
CA GLY A 129 12.02 -7.79 7.04
C GLY A 129 12.83 -9.02 7.49
N VAL A 130 12.74 -10.13 6.75
CA VAL A 130 13.53 -11.34 7.05
C VAL A 130 15.02 -11.07 6.93
N LEU A 131 15.47 -10.37 5.88
CA LEU A 131 16.89 -10.09 5.67
C LEU A 131 17.45 -9.12 6.72
N LEU A 132 16.67 -8.14 7.18
CA LEU A 132 17.07 -7.19 8.22
C LEU A 132 17.09 -7.80 9.64
N LEU A 133 16.44 -8.95 9.84
CA LEU A 133 16.47 -9.69 11.11
C LEU A 133 17.57 -10.75 11.15
N LYS A 134 18.22 -11.07 10.03
CA LYS A 134 19.34 -12.00 10.02
C LYS A 134 20.55 -11.36 10.72
N PRO A 135 21.22 -12.10 11.63
CA PRO A 135 22.41 -11.63 12.33
C PRO A 135 23.61 -11.47 11.38
#